data_AF-A0A1U9NIP0-F1
#
_entry.id   AF-A0A1U9NIP0-F1
#
_cell.length_a   1.000
_cell.length_b   1.000
_cell.length_c   1.000
_cell.angle_alpha   90.00
_cell.angle_beta   90.00
_cell.angle_gamma   90.00
#
_symmetry.space_group_name_H-M   'P 1'
#
loop_
_entity.id
_entity.type
_entity.pdbx_description
1 polymer ?
#
loop_
_entity_poly.entity_id
_entity_poly.type
_entity_poly.pdbx_seq_one_letter_code
_entity_poly.pdbx_strand_id
1 'polypeptide(L)'
;MTEYSFTWLIWCRVLTAAFFLAQGFHTVAEAKIVIDDGQRHVIDDTESIFSDGVELDLGIFQDPSTHFDLVEGGSLLGLGVHGNATVTMTGGEVETDIVVTDNARVTISGGSIGARLANFSDNFIYLNGTGFQVVDQAGIETDLHYGDSLSDYVPFVQEVEFGIATNYYTGTIRGVLADGSIINNRFDIFRNSTFGGSGDIIVLPEPGTLILLSLGGFLFRRETVRR
;
A
#
# COMPACT_ATOMS: atom_id res chain seq x y z
N MET A 1 26.73 -6.49 -14.48
CA MET A 1 25.50 -6.62 -13.68
C MET A 1 25.42 -8.07 -13.27
N THR A 2 25.80 -8.36 -12.02
CA THR A 2 25.73 -9.69 -11.43
C THR A 2 24.43 -9.76 -10.64
N GLU A 3 23.42 -10.43 -11.20
CA GLU A 3 22.25 -10.86 -10.44
C GLU A 3 22.72 -11.96 -9.48
N TYR A 4 22.53 -11.71 -8.19
CA TYR A 4 22.70 -12.73 -7.17
C TYR A 4 21.31 -13.20 -6.77
N SER A 5 20.92 -14.41 -7.20
CA SER A 5 19.81 -15.14 -6.60
C SER A 5 20.27 -15.68 -5.25
N PHE A 6 20.19 -14.86 -4.20
CA PHE A 6 20.33 -15.32 -2.83
C PHE A 6 18.95 -15.70 -2.31
N THR A 7 18.69 -17.00 -2.14
CA THR A 7 17.69 -17.49 -1.19
C THR A 7 18.13 -17.03 0.21
N TRP A 8 17.55 -15.93 0.69
CA TRP A 8 17.82 -15.42 2.02
C TRP A 8 17.15 -16.31 3.06
N LEU A 9 17.95 -16.91 3.93
CA LEU A 9 17.51 -17.29 5.25
C LEU A 9 17.35 -15.98 6.04
N ILE A 10 16.17 -15.37 5.96
CA ILE A 10 15.81 -14.19 6.76
C ILE A 10 16.05 -14.57 8.21
N TRP A 11 16.96 -13.87 8.91
CA TRP A 11 17.06 -13.93 10.37
C TRP A 11 15.84 -13.21 10.95
N CYS A 12 14.68 -13.83 10.77
CA CYS A 12 13.44 -13.41 11.39
C CYS A 12 13.62 -13.65 12.90
N ARG A 13 13.57 -12.59 13.69
CA ARG A 13 13.30 -12.76 15.13
C ARG A 13 11.85 -13.19 15.25
N VAL A 14 11.57 -14.46 14.98
CA VAL A 14 10.28 -15.07 15.28
C VAL A 14 10.14 -15.01 16.80
N LEU A 15 9.36 -14.04 17.29
CA LEU A 15 9.00 -13.96 18.69
C LEU A 15 7.99 -15.08 18.98
N THR A 16 8.48 -16.32 19.04
CA THR A 16 7.62 -17.46 19.36
C THR A 16 7.34 -17.41 20.85
N ALA A 17 6.13 -17.01 21.24
CA ALA A 17 5.65 -17.19 22.59
C ALA A 17 5.50 -18.70 22.86
N ALA A 18 6.56 -19.33 23.34
CA ALA A 18 6.53 -20.72 23.78
C ALA A 18 5.70 -20.81 25.08
N PHE A 19 4.41 -21.14 24.98
CA PHE A 19 3.56 -21.43 26.13
C PHE A 19 2.96 -22.84 26.05
N PHE A 20 3.55 -23.71 26.88
CA PHE A 20 3.13 -25.03 27.37
C PHE A 20 2.07 -25.87 26.60
N LEU A 21 2.57 -26.94 26.00
CA LEU A 21 1.83 -28.16 25.66
C LEU A 21 1.37 -28.90 26.92
N ALA A 22 0.11 -28.71 27.28
CA ALA A 22 -0.77 -29.72 27.86
C ALA A 22 -2.20 -29.17 27.76
N GLN A 23 -3.17 -29.93 27.26
CA GLN A 23 -4.62 -29.60 27.14
C GLN A 23 -5.16 -29.22 25.74
N GLY A 24 -4.51 -29.57 24.63
CA GLY A 24 -5.21 -29.66 23.33
C GLY A 24 -5.81 -28.37 22.77
N PHE A 25 -5.36 -27.20 23.23
CA PHE A 25 -5.66 -25.93 22.57
C PHE A 25 -4.64 -25.70 21.46
N HIS A 26 -5.09 -25.77 20.21
CA HIS A 26 -4.36 -25.18 19.09
C HIS A 26 -4.48 -23.66 19.21
N THR A 27 -3.64 -23.03 20.02
CA THR A 27 -3.38 -21.60 19.86
C THR A 27 -2.58 -21.45 18.58
N VAL A 28 -3.21 -20.96 17.51
CA VAL A 28 -2.48 -20.52 16.31
C VAL A 28 -1.60 -19.38 16.80
N ALA A 29 -0.29 -19.59 16.80
CA ALA A 29 0.64 -18.52 17.10
C ALA A 29 0.64 -17.61 15.87
N GLU A 30 0.11 -16.39 16.01
CA GLU A 30 0.33 -15.33 15.03
C GLU A 30 1.79 -14.90 15.16
N ALA A 31 2.61 -15.20 14.15
CA ALA A 31 3.91 -14.58 14.03
C ALA A 31 3.76 -13.28 13.22
N LYS A 32 4.74 -12.40 13.37
CA LYS A 32 4.80 -11.13 12.66
C LYS A 32 6.22 -10.94 12.20
N ILE A 33 6.40 -10.61 10.93
CA ILE A 33 7.71 -10.36 10.36
C ILE A 33 7.95 -8.86 10.40
N VAL A 34 9.05 -8.46 11.02
CA VAL A 34 9.45 -7.06 11.13
C VAL A 34 10.71 -6.86 10.32
N ILE A 35 10.66 -5.92 9.37
CA ILE A 35 11.77 -5.57 8.48
C ILE A 35 12.10 -4.09 8.71
N ASP A 36 13.18 -3.86 9.46
CA ASP A 36 13.62 -2.53 9.89
C ASP A 36 15.14 -2.37 9.66
N ASP A 37 15.63 -2.68 8.45
CA ASP A 37 17.07 -2.72 8.15
C ASP A 37 17.53 -1.68 7.13
N GLY A 38 16.59 -0.88 6.59
CA GLY A 38 16.87 0.16 5.61
C GLY A 38 17.35 -0.36 4.25
N GLN A 39 17.16 -1.67 3.99
CA GLN A 39 17.52 -2.29 2.73
C GLN A 39 16.29 -2.47 1.82
N ARG A 40 16.56 -2.97 0.61
CA ARG A 40 15.53 -3.35 -0.35
C ARG A 40 15.22 -4.84 -0.22
N HIS A 41 13.94 -5.16 -0.08
CA HIS A 41 13.42 -6.52 0.00
C HIS A 41 12.44 -6.76 -1.14
N VAL A 42 12.39 -8.00 -1.64
CA VAL A 42 11.46 -8.42 -2.68
C VAL A 42 10.81 -9.72 -2.23
N ILE A 43 9.49 -9.81 -2.37
CA ILE A 43 8.75 -11.05 -2.19
C ILE A 43 8.12 -11.43 -3.53
N ASP A 44 8.61 -12.53 -4.10
CA ASP A 44 8.29 -13.02 -5.45
C ASP A 44 7.94 -14.51 -5.51
N ASP A 45 7.82 -15.18 -4.35
CA ASP A 45 7.66 -16.63 -4.30
C ASP A 45 6.26 -17.05 -3.82
N THR A 46 5.62 -17.91 -4.61
CA THR A 46 4.32 -18.55 -4.33
C THR A 46 4.37 -19.57 -3.20
N GLU A 47 5.55 -20.14 -2.91
CA GLU A 47 5.69 -21.15 -1.87
C GLU A 47 5.88 -20.54 -0.47
N SER A 48 6.34 -19.29 -0.43
CA SER A 48 6.53 -18.50 0.77
C SER A 48 5.26 -17.72 1.11
N ILE A 49 4.16 -18.44 1.42
CA ILE A 49 3.00 -17.80 2.03
C ILE A 49 3.43 -17.33 3.41
N PHE A 50 3.57 -16.02 3.57
CA PHE A 50 3.63 -15.46 4.90
C PHE A 50 2.22 -15.50 5.47
N SER A 51 1.92 -16.59 6.20
CA SER A 51 0.69 -16.74 6.99
C SER A 51 0.56 -15.70 8.12
N ASP A 52 1.47 -14.74 8.14
CA ASP A 52 1.78 -13.79 9.18
C ASP A 52 1.86 -12.39 8.55
N GLY A 53 1.54 -11.36 9.32
CA GLY A 53 1.66 -9.99 8.86
C GLY A 53 3.12 -9.55 8.72
N VAL A 54 3.42 -8.74 7.71
CA VAL A 54 4.70 -8.05 7.55
C VAL A 54 4.56 -6.61 8.03
N GLU A 55 5.54 -6.13 8.78
CA GLU A 55 5.67 -4.75 9.22
C GLU A 55 7.01 -4.18 8.78
N LEU A 56 6.96 -3.00 8.20
CA LEU A 56 8.13 -2.27 7.73
C LEU A 56 8.38 -1.04 8.59
N ASP A 57 9.62 -0.86 9.02
CA ASP A 57 10.10 0.29 9.80
C ASP A 57 9.23 0.63 11.03
N LEU A 58 8.81 -0.38 11.79
CA LEU A 58 7.96 -0.21 13.00
C LEU A 58 8.66 0.64 14.09
N GLY A 59 9.98 0.83 13.98
CA GLY A 59 10.77 1.73 14.80
C GLY A 59 10.73 3.18 14.29
N ILE A 60 10.38 4.11 15.19
CA ILE A 60 10.16 5.57 14.96
C ILE A 60 11.29 6.36 14.28
N PHE A 61 12.47 5.78 14.04
CA PHE A 61 13.64 6.47 13.47
C PHE A 61 14.59 5.48 12.76
N GLN A 62 14.24 5.01 11.56
CA GLN A 62 15.15 4.22 10.73
C GLN A 62 15.59 5.07 9.53
N ASP A 63 16.89 5.37 9.49
CA ASP A 63 17.62 5.90 8.34
C ASP A 63 18.84 4.97 8.17
N PRO A 64 18.94 4.22 7.04
CA PRO A 64 18.15 4.34 5.82
C PRO A 64 16.72 3.78 5.91
N SER A 65 15.85 4.29 5.03
CA SER A 65 14.46 3.83 4.85
C SER A 65 14.41 2.45 4.19
N THR A 66 13.54 1.57 4.67
CA THR A 66 13.33 0.24 4.08
C THR A 66 12.50 0.37 2.80
N HIS A 67 12.94 -0.32 1.73
CA HIS A 67 12.18 -0.46 0.48
C HIS A 67 11.70 -1.89 0.33
N PHE A 68 10.45 -2.07 -0.08
CA PHE A 68 9.85 -3.39 -0.18
C PHE A 68 9.04 -3.52 -1.46
N ASP A 69 9.34 -4.54 -2.25
CA ASP A 69 8.60 -4.85 -3.47
C ASP A 69 7.78 -6.12 -3.27
N LEU A 70 6.48 -6.01 -3.49
CA LEU A 70 5.59 -7.16 -3.65
C LEU A 70 5.32 -7.35 -5.14
N VAL A 71 5.73 -8.48 -5.68
CA VAL A 71 5.63 -8.78 -7.11
C VAL A 71 4.82 -10.06 -7.34
N GLU A 72 4.58 -10.40 -8.60
CA GLU A 72 3.86 -11.62 -8.97
C GLU A 72 4.45 -12.86 -8.27
N GLY A 73 3.57 -13.67 -7.69
CA GLY A 73 3.94 -14.84 -6.91
C GLY A 73 4.00 -14.60 -5.40
N GLY A 74 4.34 -13.39 -4.94
CA GLY A 74 4.40 -13.09 -3.51
C GLY A 74 3.02 -13.06 -2.82
N SER A 75 2.95 -13.53 -1.57
CA SER A 75 1.72 -13.54 -0.77
C SER A 75 1.98 -13.18 0.69
N LEU A 76 1.16 -12.27 1.24
CA LEU A 76 1.21 -11.79 2.61
C LEU A 76 -0.17 -11.88 3.27
N LEU A 77 -0.24 -12.24 4.56
CA LEU A 77 -1.49 -12.12 5.31
C LEU A 77 -1.93 -10.64 5.42
N GLY A 78 -1.00 -9.75 5.76
CA GLY A 78 -1.26 -8.32 5.92
C GLY A 78 0.04 -7.52 5.86
N LEU A 79 -0.05 -6.23 5.58
CA LEU A 79 1.11 -5.36 5.40
C LEU A 79 0.94 -4.06 6.18
N GLY A 80 1.78 -3.84 7.19
CA GLY A 80 1.95 -2.56 7.87
C GLY A 80 3.20 -1.83 7.38
N VAL A 81 3.06 -0.57 7.02
CA VAL A 81 4.14 0.26 6.47
C VAL A 81 4.26 1.51 7.31
N HIS A 82 5.38 1.66 8.02
CA HIS A 82 5.62 2.73 8.97
C HIS A 82 6.82 3.58 8.57
N GLY A 83 7.01 4.70 9.27
CA GLY A 83 8.16 5.57 9.11
C GLY A 83 8.32 6.06 7.66
N ASN A 84 9.57 6.25 7.23
CA ASN A 84 9.85 6.64 5.84
C ASN A 84 9.88 5.43 4.89
N ALA A 85 9.33 4.27 5.27
CA ALA A 85 9.35 3.08 4.43
C ALA A 85 8.62 3.32 3.11
N THR A 86 9.07 2.60 2.08
CA THR A 86 8.46 2.68 0.75
C THR A 86 8.12 1.29 0.24
N VAL A 87 6.91 1.15 -0.30
CA VAL A 87 6.43 -0.10 -0.89
C VAL A 87 6.07 0.10 -2.35
N THR A 88 6.48 -0.84 -3.20
CA THR A 88 5.98 -0.99 -4.57
C THR A 88 5.27 -2.34 -4.71
N MET A 89 3.96 -2.31 -4.95
CA MET A 89 3.19 -3.50 -5.29
C MET A 89 2.90 -3.51 -6.79
N THR A 90 3.51 -4.44 -7.51
CA THR A 90 3.34 -4.62 -8.97
C THR A 90 2.62 -5.92 -9.33
N GLY A 91 2.36 -6.75 -8.32
CA GLY A 91 1.68 -8.04 -8.40
C GLY A 91 1.52 -8.61 -6.99
N GLY A 92 1.28 -9.91 -6.91
CA GLY A 92 1.17 -10.63 -5.63
C GLY A 92 -0.16 -10.38 -4.90
N GLU A 93 -0.24 -10.86 -3.67
CA GLU A 93 -1.45 -10.84 -2.85
C GLU A 93 -1.17 -10.34 -1.43
N VAL A 94 -2.04 -9.46 -0.94
CA VAL A 94 -2.19 -9.14 0.48
C VAL A 94 -3.59 -9.60 0.92
N GLU A 95 -3.69 -10.67 1.70
CA GLU A 95 -4.96 -11.33 2.00
C GLU A 95 -5.92 -10.46 2.84
N THR A 96 -5.38 -9.53 3.64
CA THR A 96 -6.18 -8.67 4.53
C THR A 96 -5.97 -7.19 4.22
N ASP A 97 -5.30 -6.48 5.11
CA ASP A 97 -5.19 -5.02 5.13
C ASP A 97 -3.80 -4.57 4.67
N ILE A 98 -3.76 -3.44 3.99
CA ILE A 98 -2.56 -2.60 3.91
C ILE A 98 -2.78 -1.41 4.84
N VAL A 99 -1.92 -1.24 5.83
CA VAL A 99 -1.97 -0.16 6.83
C VAL A 99 -0.73 0.71 6.68
N VAL A 100 -0.91 2.03 6.53
CA VAL A 100 0.18 2.97 6.25
C VAL A 100 0.18 4.12 7.27
N THR A 101 1.33 4.34 7.89
CA THR A 101 1.55 5.23 9.04
C THR A 101 2.91 5.96 8.95
N ASP A 102 3.04 7.09 9.65
CA ASP A 102 4.31 7.76 9.96
C ASP A 102 5.23 8.23 8.80
N ASN A 103 4.64 8.79 7.74
CA ASN A 103 5.28 9.31 6.51
C ASN A 103 5.64 8.24 5.46
N ALA A 104 5.03 7.07 5.55
CA ALA A 104 5.24 5.99 4.63
C ALA A 104 4.59 6.26 3.26
N ARG A 105 5.13 5.64 2.23
CA ARG A 105 4.60 5.72 0.87
C ARG A 105 4.42 4.33 0.27
N VAL A 106 3.23 4.08 -0.27
CA VAL A 106 2.91 2.83 -0.94
C VAL A 106 2.48 3.14 -2.36
N THR A 107 3.02 2.46 -3.36
CA THR A 107 2.57 2.54 -4.75
C THR A 107 2.03 1.18 -5.17
N ILE A 108 0.79 1.13 -5.64
CA ILE A 108 0.09 -0.07 -6.03
C ILE A 108 -0.26 0.04 -7.51
N SER A 109 0.26 -0.89 -8.29
CA SER A 109 0.10 -0.96 -9.75
C SER A 109 -0.30 -2.34 -10.23
N GLY A 110 -0.41 -3.30 -9.32
CA GLY A 110 -0.91 -4.63 -9.62
C GLY A 110 -1.18 -5.47 -8.37
N GLY A 111 -1.62 -6.71 -8.59
CA GLY A 111 -1.91 -7.70 -7.55
C GLY A 111 -3.31 -7.60 -6.94
N SER A 112 -3.54 -8.29 -5.83
CA SER A 112 -4.82 -8.33 -5.11
C SER A 112 -4.69 -7.94 -3.64
N ILE A 113 -5.72 -7.27 -3.13
CA ILE A 113 -5.85 -6.91 -1.71
C ILE A 113 -7.18 -7.47 -1.24
N GLY A 114 -7.20 -8.23 -0.15
CA GLY A 114 -8.41 -8.96 0.25
C GLY A 114 -9.42 -8.10 0.99
N ALA A 115 -8.98 -7.19 1.88
CA ALA A 115 -9.89 -6.41 2.72
C ALA A 115 -9.83 -4.90 2.43
N ARG A 116 -8.91 -4.15 3.05
CA ARG A 116 -8.94 -2.68 2.98
C ARG A 116 -7.58 -2.00 2.89
N LEU A 117 -7.63 -0.76 2.42
CA LEU A 117 -6.54 0.21 2.47
C LEU A 117 -6.77 1.16 3.66
N ALA A 118 -5.91 1.14 4.66
CA ALA A 118 -5.98 2.02 5.82
C ALA A 118 -4.80 3.00 5.80
N ASN A 119 -5.08 4.27 5.56
CA ASN A 119 -4.06 5.31 5.45
C ASN A 119 -4.21 6.30 6.60
N PHE A 120 -3.17 6.47 7.42
CA PHE A 120 -3.17 7.44 8.52
C PHE A 120 -2.58 8.79 8.06
N SER A 121 -2.70 9.82 8.90
CA SER A 121 -2.20 11.16 8.61
C SER A 121 -0.73 11.16 8.14
N ASP A 122 -0.42 12.01 7.16
CA ASP A 122 0.91 12.23 6.56
C ASP A 122 1.47 11.11 5.66
N ASN A 123 0.62 10.15 5.28
CA ASN A 123 0.99 9.03 4.42
C ASN A 123 0.33 9.10 3.06
N PHE A 124 0.95 8.50 2.05
CA PHE A 124 0.38 8.46 0.71
C PHE A 124 0.35 7.04 0.16
N ILE A 125 -0.83 6.63 -0.30
CA ILE A 125 -1.00 5.45 -1.14
C ILE A 125 -1.28 5.93 -2.56
N TYR A 126 -0.48 5.49 -3.51
CA TYR A 126 -0.64 5.81 -4.92
C TYR A 126 -1.21 4.61 -5.65
N LEU A 127 -2.32 4.80 -6.37
CA LEU A 127 -2.95 3.77 -7.19
C LEU A 127 -2.67 4.05 -8.67
N ASN A 128 -2.13 3.07 -9.38
CA ASN A 128 -1.77 3.19 -10.79
C ASN A 128 -2.59 2.21 -11.62
N GLY A 129 -3.32 2.73 -12.61
CA GLY A 129 -4.29 1.98 -13.38
C GLY A 129 -5.30 2.88 -14.06
N THR A 130 -6.46 2.33 -14.40
CA THR A 130 -7.52 3.00 -15.16
C THR A 130 -8.91 2.69 -14.62
N GLY A 131 -9.88 3.53 -15.01
CA GLY A 131 -11.29 3.33 -14.67
C GLY A 131 -11.57 3.39 -13.18
N PHE A 132 -10.81 4.21 -12.43
CA PHE A 132 -10.99 4.32 -10.99
C PHE A 132 -12.29 5.04 -10.65
N GLN A 133 -13.00 4.50 -9.66
CA GLN A 133 -14.24 5.06 -9.13
C GLN A 133 -14.27 4.93 -7.62
N VAL A 134 -14.83 5.94 -6.96
CA VAL A 134 -15.12 5.89 -5.53
C VAL A 134 -16.60 5.68 -5.34
N VAL A 135 -16.95 4.72 -4.47
CA VAL A 135 -18.31 4.51 -3.98
C VAL A 135 -18.36 4.96 -2.53
N ASP A 136 -19.11 6.02 -2.25
CA ASP A 136 -19.28 6.51 -0.88
C ASP A 136 -20.21 5.62 -0.04
N GLN A 137 -20.39 5.97 1.24
CA GLN A 137 -21.27 5.23 2.15
C GLN A 137 -22.76 5.26 1.77
N ALA A 138 -23.18 6.24 0.95
CA ALA A 138 -24.53 6.32 0.41
C ALA A 138 -24.70 5.49 -0.88
N GLY A 139 -23.62 4.88 -1.38
CA GLY A 139 -23.60 4.11 -2.61
C GLY A 139 -23.49 4.99 -3.87
N ILE A 140 -23.11 6.26 -3.73
CA ILE A 140 -22.90 7.16 -4.88
C ILE A 140 -21.54 6.84 -5.49
N GLU A 141 -21.55 6.51 -6.78
CA GLU A 141 -20.34 6.23 -7.55
C GLU A 141 -19.86 7.51 -8.23
N THR A 142 -18.58 7.84 -8.06
CA THR A 142 -17.94 9.00 -8.70
C THR A 142 -16.67 8.56 -9.43
N ASP A 143 -16.58 8.91 -10.71
CA ASP A 143 -15.39 8.67 -11.53
C ASP A 143 -14.22 9.54 -11.04
N LEU A 144 -13.03 8.92 -10.91
CA LEU A 144 -11.80 9.61 -10.55
C LEU A 144 -10.95 9.93 -11.77
N HIS A 145 -10.25 11.06 -11.72
CA HIS A 145 -9.25 11.49 -12.69
C HIS A 145 -7.85 11.44 -12.09
N TYR A 146 -6.82 11.33 -12.94
CA TYR A 146 -5.44 11.31 -12.47
C TYR A 146 -5.07 12.55 -11.66
N GLY A 147 -4.50 12.32 -10.48
CA GLY A 147 -4.17 13.33 -9.48
C GLY A 147 -5.24 13.51 -8.39
N ASP A 148 -6.40 12.89 -8.54
CA ASP A 148 -7.49 12.98 -7.58
C ASP A 148 -7.14 12.27 -6.26
N SER A 149 -7.49 12.94 -5.17
CA SER A 149 -7.43 12.42 -3.81
C SER A 149 -8.77 11.80 -3.42
N LEU A 150 -8.76 10.58 -2.89
CA LEU A 150 -10.01 9.88 -2.53
C LEU A 150 -10.80 10.63 -1.45
N SER A 151 -10.12 11.35 -0.54
CA SER A 151 -10.81 12.11 0.52
C SER A 151 -11.66 13.29 0.02
N ASP A 152 -11.47 13.74 -1.22
CA ASP A 152 -12.28 14.81 -1.83
C ASP A 152 -13.67 14.33 -2.26
N TYR A 153 -13.86 13.02 -2.39
CA TYR A 153 -15.05 12.41 -3.01
C TYR A 153 -15.95 11.66 -2.03
N VAL A 154 -15.57 11.57 -0.75
CA VAL A 154 -16.37 10.92 0.29
C VAL A 154 -16.63 11.86 1.45
N PRO A 155 -17.79 11.72 2.13
CA PRO A 155 -18.08 12.53 3.29
C PRO A 155 -17.09 12.24 4.43
N PHE A 156 -16.76 13.29 5.17
CA PHE A 156 -15.99 13.16 6.41
C PHE A 156 -16.85 12.51 7.49
N VAL A 157 -16.29 11.48 8.13
CA VAL A 157 -16.91 10.71 9.21
C VAL A 157 -16.21 11.03 10.52
N GLN A 158 -17.02 11.31 11.55
CA GLN A 158 -16.58 11.41 12.93
C GLN A 158 -17.35 10.39 13.76
N GLU A 159 -16.64 9.40 14.29
CA GLU A 159 -17.19 8.39 15.17
C GLU A 159 -16.58 8.54 16.56
N VAL A 160 -17.39 8.37 17.60
CA VAL A 160 -16.93 8.40 18.99
C VAL A 160 -17.12 7.02 19.58
N GLU A 161 -16.02 6.32 19.82
CA GLU A 161 -16.01 5.00 20.43
C GLU A 161 -15.25 5.07 21.77
N PHE A 162 -15.88 4.58 22.85
CA PHE A 162 -15.33 4.66 24.22
C PHE A 162 -14.86 6.06 24.65
N GLY A 163 -15.48 7.12 24.11
CA GLY A 163 -15.11 8.51 24.40
C GLY A 163 -13.90 9.03 23.61
N ILE A 164 -13.38 8.24 22.67
CA ILE A 164 -12.32 8.63 21.74
C ILE A 164 -12.97 8.95 20.39
N ALA A 165 -12.79 10.17 19.92
CA ALA A 165 -13.24 10.58 18.60
C ALA A 165 -12.23 10.11 17.54
N THR A 166 -12.70 9.34 16.57
CA THR A 166 -11.98 8.91 15.38
C THR A 166 -12.54 9.65 14.18
N ASN A 167 -11.66 10.37 13.48
CA ASN A 167 -11.99 11.20 12.35
C ASN A 167 -11.39 10.60 11.09
N TYR A 168 -12.21 10.26 10.09
CA TYR A 168 -11.75 9.60 8.89
C TYR A 168 -12.66 9.81 7.68
N TYR A 169 -12.14 9.52 6.50
CA TYR A 169 -12.88 9.41 5.25
C TYR A 169 -12.97 7.94 4.88
N THR A 170 -14.11 7.47 4.38
CA THR A 170 -14.25 6.05 4.03
C THR A 170 -15.18 5.84 2.84
N GLY A 171 -14.92 4.77 2.10
CA GLY A 171 -15.67 4.37 0.91
C GLY A 171 -15.09 3.08 0.33
N THR A 172 -15.49 2.76 -0.89
CA THR A 172 -14.91 1.67 -1.69
C THR A 172 -14.23 2.26 -2.93
N ILE A 173 -12.98 1.90 -3.17
CA ILE A 173 -12.28 2.19 -4.42
C ILE A 173 -12.42 1.00 -5.36
N ARG A 174 -12.83 1.29 -6.60
CA ARG A 174 -12.94 0.32 -7.69
C ARG A 174 -12.09 0.76 -8.86
N GLY A 175 -11.61 -0.19 -9.66
CA GLY A 175 -10.92 0.10 -10.91
C GLY A 175 -10.09 -1.08 -11.39
N VAL A 176 -9.25 -0.83 -12.38
CA VAL A 176 -8.31 -1.81 -12.93
C VAL A 176 -6.90 -1.28 -12.72
N LEU A 177 -6.06 -2.03 -12.03
CA LEU A 177 -4.65 -1.69 -11.83
C LEU A 177 -3.85 -1.86 -13.13
N ALA A 178 -2.64 -1.31 -13.18
CA ALA A 178 -1.82 -1.30 -14.40
C ALA A 178 -1.42 -2.69 -14.92
N ASP A 179 -1.37 -3.72 -14.06
CA ASP A 179 -1.17 -5.13 -14.46
C ASP A 179 -2.46 -5.80 -14.99
N GLY A 180 -3.60 -5.11 -14.94
CA GLY A 180 -4.92 -5.61 -15.34
C GLY A 180 -5.73 -6.24 -14.21
N SER A 181 -5.20 -6.31 -12.98
CA SER A 181 -5.95 -6.81 -11.83
C SER A 181 -7.06 -5.83 -11.41
N ILE A 182 -8.09 -6.34 -10.76
CA ILE A 182 -9.23 -5.53 -10.31
C ILE A 182 -8.99 -5.13 -8.85
N ILE A 183 -9.12 -3.84 -8.56
CA ILE A 183 -9.25 -3.33 -7.20
C ILE A 183 -10.75 -3.12 -6.90
N ASN A 184 -11.20 -3.56 -5.73
CA ASN A 184 -12.56 -3.34 -5.23
C ASN A 184 -12.52 -3.42 -3.71
N ASN A 185 -11.87 -2.44 -3.11
CA ASN A 185 -11.47 -2.49 -1.71
C ASN A 185 -12.10 -1.35 -0.94
N ARG A 186 -12.45 -1.62 0.31
CA ARG A 186 -12.75 -0.55 1.24
C ARG A 186 -11.48 0.27 1.48
N PHE A 187 -11.63 1.56 1.66
CA PHE A 187 -10.56 2.41 2.18
C PHE A 187 -11.01 3.19 3.41
N ASP A 188 -10.06 3.47 4.29
CA ASP A 188 -10.21 4.38 5.42
C ASP A 188 -9.00 5.34 5.44
N ILE A 189 -9.25 6.64 5.36
CA ILE A 189 -8.21 7.69 5.44
C ILE A 189 -8.41 8.43 6.75
N PHE A 190 -7.58 8.12 7.75
CA PHE A 190 -7.67 8.70 9.08
C PHE A 190 -7.02 10.08 9.10
N ARG A 191 -7.78 11.08 9.56
CA ARG A 191 -7.30 12.45 9.84
C ARG A 191 -6.88 12.65 11.28
N ASN A 192 -7.03 11.62 12.10
CA ASN A 192 -6.72 11.72 13.51
C ASN A 192 -5.20 11.65 13.70
N SER A 193 -4.54 12.80 13.65
CA SER A 193 -3.28 12.93 14.35
C SER A 193 -3.36 14.14 15.24
N THR A 194 -2.93 13.94 16.49
CA THR A 194 -2.43 14.98 17.39
C THR A 194 -1.32 15.83 16.73
N PHE A 195 -0.90 15.49 15.52
CA PHE A 195 0.27 16.00 14.81
C PHE A 195 -0.06 16.80 13.54
N GLY A 196 -1.32 16.84 13.07
CA GLY A 196 -1.76 17.61 11.90
C GLY A 196 -1.13 17.11 10.60
N GLY A 197 -1.93 16.48 9.73
CA GLY A 197 -1.40 15.88 8.51
C GLY A 197 -2.36 15.74 7.35
N SER A 198 -1.81 15.58 6.14
CA SER A 198 -2.55 15.60 4.87
C SER A 198 -2.47 14.30 4.07
N GLY A 199 -2.39 13.15 4.76
CA GLY A 199 -2.30 11.86 4.09
C GLY A 199 -3.54 11.56 3.24
N ASP A 200 -3.35 10.89 2.11
CA ASP A 200 -4.44 10.52 1.19
C ASP A 200 -4.10 9.27 0.34
N ILE A 201 -5.11 8.78 -0.38
CA ILE A 201 -4.95 7.82 -1.46
C ILE A 201 -5.14 8.58 -2.77
N ILE A 202 -4.17 8.50 -3.68
CA ILE A 202 -4.11 9.31 -4.89
C ILE A 202 -4.02 8.42 -6.12
N VAL A 203 -4.86 8.67 -7.13
CA VAL A 203 -4.77 7.95 -8.41
C VAL A 203 -3.74 8.59 -9.33
N LEU A 204 -2.83 7.79 -9.86
CA LEU A 204 -1.75 8.22 -10.76
C LEU A 204 -2.02 7.78 -12.20
N PRO A 205 -1.52 8.55 -13.20
CA PRO A 205 -1.59 8.13 -14.59
C PRO A 205 -0.71 6.91 -14.84
N GLU A 206 -1.15 6.04 -15.75
CA GLU A 206 -0.30 4.95 -16.23
C GLU A 206 1.05 5.50 -16.74
N PRO A 207 2.19 4.84 -16.46
CA PRO A 207 3.51 5.32 -16.86
C PRO A 207 3.64 5.50 -18.37
N GLY A 208 2.90 4.70 -19.15
CA GLY A 208 2.82 4.83 -20.61
C GLY A 208 2.28 6.19 -21.07
N THR A 209 1.36 6.79 -20.31
CA THR A 209 0.77 8.10 -20.62
C THR A 209 1.82 9.21 -20.51
N LEU A 210 2.71 9.15 -19.52
CA LEU A 210 3.80 10.13 -19.36
C LEU A 210 4.83 10.01 -20.49
N ILE A 211 5.14 8.78 -20.91
CA ILE A 211 6.03 8.53 -22.04
C ILE A 211 5.43 9.08 -23.34
N LEU A 212 4.15 8.82 -23.61
CA LEU A 212 3.43 9.35 -24.78
C LEU A 212 3.37 10.89 -24.79
N LEU A 213 3.11 11.52 -23.64
CA LEU A 213 3.15 12.98 -23.51
C LEU A 213 4.54 13.55 -23.80
N SER A 214 5.59 12.91 -23.29
CA SER A 214 6.97 13.33 -23.53
C SER A 214 7.35 13.21 -25.01
N LEU A 215 7.01 12.09 -25.65
CA LEU A 215 7.25 11.85 -27.08
C LEU A 215 6.46 12.82 -27.97
N GLY A 216 5.19 13.08 -27.62
CA GLY A 216 4.37 14.08 -28.29
C GLY A 216 5.01 15.47 -28.23
N GLY A 217 5.46 15.91 -27.04
CA GLY A 217 6.16 17.18 -26.86
C GLY A 217 7.44 17.30 -27.69
N PHE A 218 8.21 16.22 -27.84
CA PHE A 218 9.38 16.19 -28.72
C PHE A 218 9.03 16.31 -30.20
N LEU A 219 7.93 15.70 -30.65
CA LEU A 219 7.48 15.78 -32.04
C LEU A 219 6.99 17.20 -32.42
N PHE A 220 6.33 17.91 -31.50
CA PHE A 220 5.89 19.29 -31.73
C PHE A 220 7.03 20.33 -31.70
N ARG A 221 8.21 19.97 -31.17
CA ARG A 221 9.36 20.90 -31.12
C ARG A 221 10.13 21.00 -32.44
N ARG A 222 9.80 20.22 -33.47
CA ARG A 222 10.64 20.10 -34.68
C ARG A 222 10.32 21.08 -35.83
N GLU A 223 9.32 21.96 -35.73
CA GLU A 223 8.93 22.83 -36.87
C GLU A 223 9.31 24.32 -36.79
N THR A 224 10.16 24.75 -35.85
CA THR A 224 10.47 26.20 -35.70
C THR A 224 11.89 26.63 -36.12
N VAL A 225 12.51 25.97 -37.10
CA VAL A 225 13.76 26.48 -37.72
C VAL A 225 13.70 26.38 -39.24
N ARG A 226 13.03 27.36 -39.87
CA ARG A 226 13.31 27.80 -41.25
C ARG A 226 13.29 29.32 -41.28
N ARG A 227 14.47 29.92 -41.13
CA ARG A 227 14.81 31.26 -41.62
C ARG A 227 16.24 31.23 -42.11
#